data_AF-A0A920NW70-F1
#
_entry.id   AF-A0A920NW70-F1
#
_cell.length_a   1.000
_cell.length_b   1.000
_cell.length_c   1.000
_cell.angle_alpha   90.00
_cell.angle_beta   90.00
_cell.angle_gamma   90.00
#
_symmetry.space_group_name_H-M   'P 1'
#
loop_
_entity.id
_entity.type
_entity.pdbx_description
1 polymer ?
#
loop_
_entity_poly.entity_id
_entity_poly.type
_entity_poly.pdbx_seq_one_letter_code
_entity_poly.pdbx_strand_id
1 'polypeptide(L)' 'MSIAWCLLNPNVSTVILGASKVDQLKENLEALEVVPLLTEDVQRKLAGI' A
#
# COMPACT_ATOMS: atom_id res chain seq x y z
N MET A 1 3.07 3.51 5.43
CA MET A 1 3.12 2.99 4.03
C MET A 1 2.99 1.46 3.94
N SER A 2 2.11 0.81 4.71
CA SER A 2 1.91 -0.65 4.66
C SER A 2 0.74 -1.06 3.77
N ILE A 3 -0.26 -0.18 3.58
CA ILE A 3 -1.45 -0.42 2.76
C ILE A 3 -1.08 -0.66 1.29
N ALA A 4 -0.17 0.15 0.73
CA ALA A 4 0.31 -0.02 -0.63
C ALA A 4 0.98 -1.38 -0.84
N TRP A 5 1.71 -1.89 0.16
CA TRP A 5 2.30 -3.23 0.11
C TRP A 5 1.24 -4.34 0.12
N CYS A 6 0.20 -4.21 0.94
CA CYS A 6 -0.92 -5.15 0.94
C CYS A 6 -1.64 -5.20 -0.42
N LEU A 7 -1.81 -4.05 -1.09
CA LEU A 7 -2.44 -3.96 -2.41
C LEU A 7 -1.62 -4.59 -3.54
N LEU A 8 -0.31 -4.73 -3.39
CA LEU A 8 0.57 -5.35 -4.40
C LEU A 8 0.55 -6.88 -4.34
N ASN A 9 0.02 -7.48 -3.27
CA ASN A 9 -0.05 -8.93 -3.17
C ASN A 9 -1.12 -9.47 -4.14
N PRO A 10 -0.77 -10.30 -5.13
CA PRO A 10 -1.75 -10.82 -6.11
C PRO A 10 -2.83 -11.71 -5.49
N ASN A 11 -2.62 -12.20 -4.27
CA ASN A 11 -3.61 -12.98 -3.52
C ASN A 11 -4.59 -12.11 -2.72
N VAL A 12 -4.42 -10.79 -2.74
CA VAL A 12 -5.28 -9.82 -2.05
C VAL A 12 -6.08 -9.06 -3.10
N SER A 13 -7.39 -9.31 -3.15
CA SER A 13 -8.30 -8.60 -4.05
C SER A 13 -8.80 -7.26 -3.49
N THR A 14 -8.80 -7.11 -2.16
CA THR A 14 -9.33 -5.92 -1.48
C THR A 14 -8.66 -5.75 -0.12
N VAL A 15 -8.37 -4.50 0.25
CA VAL A 15 -7.89 -4.12 1.59
C VAL A 15 -8.98 -3.32 2.29
N ILE A 16 -9.47 -3.81 3.43
CA ILE A 16 -10.45 -3.09 4.26
C ILE A 16 -9.70 -2.12 5.17
N LEU A 17 -10.01 -0.84 5.04
CA LEU A 17 -9.37 0.23 5.81
C LEU A 17 -10.11 0.49 7.13
N GLY A 18 -9.33 0.67 8.20
CA GLY A 18 -9.82 1.20 9.48
C GLY A 18 -9.32 2.62 9.68
N ALA A 19 -10.21 3.54 10.07
CA ALA A 19 -9.86 4.91 10.43
C ALA A 19 -10.78 5.41 11.54
N SER A 20 -10.22 6.02 12.59
CA SER A 20 -10.99 6.63 13.68
C SER A 20 -11.30 8.10 13.44
N LYS A 21 -10.62 8.73 12.47
CA LYS A 21 -10.83 10.12 12.03
C LYS A 21 -10.73 10.21 10.50
N VAL A 22 -11.37 11.23 9.93
CA VAL A 22 -11.39 11.45 8.48
C VAL A 22 -9.99 11.64 7.90
N ASP A 23 -9.09 12.35 8.59
CA ASP A 23 -7.75 12.59 8.07
C ASP A 23 -6.89 11.32 8.02
N GLN A 24 -7.12 10.35 8.91
CA GLN A 24 -6.49 9.03 8.81
C GLN A 24 -6.97 8.26 7.58
N LEU A 25 -8.26 8.40 7.23
CA LEU A 25 -8.77 7.80 5.99
C LEU A 25 -8.11 8.43 4.76
N LYS A 26 -7.91 9.76 4.76
CA LYS A 26 -7.20 10.45 3.67
C LYS A 26 -5.75 9.95 3.55
N GLU A 27 -5.02 9.89 4.66
CA GLU A 27 -3.65 9.34 4.69
C GLU A 27 -3.61 7.88 4.20
N ASN A 28 -4.59 7.06 4.60
CA ASN A 28 -4.69 5.68 4.12
C ASN A 28 -4.92 5.61 2.60
N LEU A 29 -5.69 6.54 2.03
CA LEU A 29 -5.99 6.60 0.59
C LEU A 29 -4.81 7.07 -0.25
N GLU A 30 -3.90 7.87 0.30
CA GLU A 30 -2.64 8.26 -0.36
C GLU A 30 -1.79 7.04 -0.73
N ALA A 31 -2.01 5.87 -0.11
CA ALA A 31 -1.40 4.61 -0.52
C ALA A 31 -1.62 4.27 -2.01
N LEU A 32 -2.74 4.70 -2.60
CA LEU A 32 -3.04 4.48 -4.02
C LEU A 32 -2.06 5.23 -4.96
N GLU A 33 -1.52 6.36 -4.52
CA GLU A 33 -0.53 7.13 -5.29
C GLU A 33 0.86 6.46 -5.22
N VAL A 34 1.09 5.66 -4.19
CA VAL A 34 2.38 4.99 -3.95
C VAL A 34 2.46 3.64 -4.64
N VAL A 35 1.33 2.94 -4.84
CA VAL A 35 1.29 1.64 -5.53
C VAL A 35 2.01 1.66 -6.90
N PRO A 36 1.80 2.65 -7.78
CA PRO A 36 2.53 2.72 -9.06
C PRO A 36 4.04 2.93 -8.93
N LEU A 37 4.51 3.50 -7.82
CA LEU A 37 5.94 3.79 -7.57
C LEU A 37 6.69 2.55 -7.07
N LEU A 38 5.99 1.58 -6.50
CA LEU A 38 6.53 0.31 -6.01
C LEU A 38 6.69 -0.68 -7.17
N THR A 39 7.54 -0.33 -8.13
CA THR A 39 7.95 -1.21 -9.24
C THR A 39 8.62 -2.49 -8.74
N GLU A 40 8.71 -3.52 -9.59
CA GLU A 40 9.39 -4.78 -9.23
C GLU A 40 10.81 -4.56 -8.68
N ASP A 41 11.58 -3.63 -9.26
CA ASP A 41 12.93 -3.32 -8.80
C ASP A 41 12.94 -2.69 -7.40
N VAL A 42 11.96 -1.83 -7.10
CA VAL A 42 11.81 -1.24 -5.77
C VAL A 42 11.35 -2.30 -4.77
N GLN A 43 10.41 -3.15 -5.14
CA GLN A 43 9.93 -4.26 -4.31
C GLN A 43 11.06 -5.24 -3.96
N ARG A 44 11.92 -5.60 -4.94
CA ARG A 44 13.09 -6.44 -4.71
C ARG A 44 14.07 -5.82 -3.71
N LYS A 45 14.35 -4.51 -3.83
CA LYS A 45 15.19 -3.79 -2.86
C LYS A 45 14.60 -3.76 -1.46
N LEU A 46 13.27 -3.63 -1.34
CA LEU A 46 12.57 -3.63 -0.05
C LEU A 46 12.49 -5.02 0.59
N ALA A 47 12.43 -6.08 -0.23
CA ALA A 47 12.37 -7.46 0.23
C ALA A 47 13.70 -7.98 0.81
N GLY A 48 14.80 -7.24 0.65
CA GLY A 48 16.06 -7.51 1.37
C GLY A 48 16.64 -8.89 1.09
N ILE A 49 16.76 -9.26 -0.19
CA ILE A 49 17.71 -10.26 -0.70
C ILE A 49 18.65 -9.54 -1.66
#